data_AF-A0A316B045-F1
#
_entry.id   AF-A0A316B045-F1
#
_cell.length_a   1.000
_cell.length_b   1.000
_cell.length_c   1.000
_cell.angle_alpha   90.00
_cell.angle_beta   90.00
_cell.angle_gamma   90.00
#
_symmetry.space_group_name_H-M   'P 1'
#
loop_
_entity.id
_entity.type
_entity.pdbx_description
1 polymer ?
#
loop_
_entity_poly.entity_id
_entity_poly.type
_entity_poly.pdbx_seq_one_letter_code
_entity_poly.pdbx_strand_id
1 'polypeptide(L)' 'MTNLAKVSLATDGVFSDDQGVSQTPSITGDITTGYVVTLRVGIDATTQAATGMSGPPGGQPPSGDARGATPPA' A
#
# COMPACT_ATOMS: atom_id res chain seq x y z
N MET A 1 6.94 -23.40 15.63
CA MET A 1 5.78 -23.16 14.75
C MET A 1 6.29 -22.42 13.53
N THR A 2 6.08 -22.96 12.32
CA THR A 2 6.51 -22.28 11.08
C THR A 2 5.27 -22.07 10.21
N ASN A 3 4.42 -21.16 10.65
CA ASN A 3 3.14 -20.82 10.02
C ASN A 3 3.29 -20.24 8.60
N LEU A 4 4.49 -19.76 8.23
CA LEU A 4 4.78 -19.21 6.90
C LEU A 4 5.66 -20.13 6.01
N ALA A 5 6.06 -21.32 6.48
CA ALA A 5 6.99 -22.19 5.73
C ALA A 5 6.46 -22.70 4.38
N LYS A 6 5.16 -22.57 4.12
CA LYS A 6 4.50 -23.00 2.87
C LYS A 6 4.12 -21.84 1.95
N VAL A 7 4.31 -20.60 2.41
CA VAL A 7 3.95 -19.43 1.60
C VAL A 7 5.10 -19.13 0.66
N SER A 8 4.83 -19.19 -0.64
CA SER A 8 5.65 -18.60 -1.70
C SER A 8 4.88 -17.47 -2.36
N LEU A 9 5.54 -16.70 -3.25
CA LEU A 9 4.84 -15.75 -4.13
C LEU A 9 3.70 -16.43 -4.91
N ALA A 10 3.81 -17.74 -5.15
CA ALA A 10 2.79 -18.52 -5.83
C ALA A 10 1.49 -18.71 -5.06
N THR A 11 1.63 -18.85 -3.74
CA THR A 11 0.53 -19.19 -2.84
C THR A 11 0.08 -18.00 -2.00
N ASP A 12 0.71 -16.84 -2.21
CA ASP A 12 0.37 -15.60 -1.54
C ASP A 12 -0.86 -14.95 -2.19
N GLY A 13 -1.72 -14.33 -1.37
CA GLY A 13 -2.98 -13.74 -1.85
C GLY A 13 -2.82 -12.43 -2.62
N VAL A 14 -1.61 -11.89 -2.72
CA VAL A 14 -1.29 -10.64 -3.42
C VAL A 14 -0.54 -10.91 -4.73
N PHE A 15 0.44 -11.83 -4.72
CA PHE A 15 1.31 -12.09 -5.87
C PHE A 15 0.87 -13.29 -6.74
N SER A 16 -0.20 -14.00 -6.38
CA SER A 16 -0.61 -15.23 -7.06
C SER A 16 -0.88 -15.06 -8.57
N ASP A 17 -1.30 -13.86 -8.99
CA ASP A 17 -1.77 -13.58 -10.36
C ASP A 17 -0.67 -13.80 -11.41
N ASP A 18 0.57 -13.39 -11.12
CA ASP A 18 1.71 -13.56 -12.01
C ASP A 18 2.98 -14.04 -11.29
N GLN A 19 2.81 -14.53 -10.06
CA GLN A 19 3.90 -15.03 -9.22
C GLN A 19 4.92 -13.93 -8.84
N GLY A 20 4.49 -12.67 -8.91
CA GLY A 20 5.31 -11.49 -8.66
C GLY A 20 6.23 -11.11 -9.82
N VAL A 21 6.08 -11.70 -11.01
CA VAL A 21 6.95 -11.42 -12.17
C VAL A 21 6.99 -9.93 -12.52
N SER A 22 5.84 -9.25 -12.52
CA SER A 22 5.76 -7.82 -12.86
C SER A 22 6.17 -6.89 -11.71
N GLN A 23 6.43 -7.44 -10.53
CA GLN A 23 6.61 -6.67 -9.28
C GLN A 23 7.92 -7.03 -8.55
N THR A 24 8.69 -7.99 -9.07
CA THR A 24 9.99 -8.39 -8.53
C THR A 24 11.11 -7.63 -9.26
N PRO A 25 11.87 -6.77 -8.57
CA PRO A 25 12.91 -5.96 -9.20
C PRO A 25 14.18 -6.77 -9.49
N SER A 26 15.00 -6.27 -10.42
CA SER A 26 16.40 -6.67 -10.52
C SER A 26 17.23 -5.88 -9.49
N ILE A 27 18.09 -6.58 -8.75
CA ILE A 27 18.94 -5.99 -7.71
C ILE A 27 20.41 -6.19 -8.08
N THR A 28 21.20 -5.12 -7.98
CA THR A 28 22.67 -5.15 -8.12
C THR A 28 23.33 -4.43 -6.94
N GLY A 29 24.64 -4.63 -6.75
CA GLY A 29 25.40 -4.03 -5.65
C GLY A 29 25.50 -4.91 -4.41
N ASP A 30 26.03 -4.35 -3.33
CA ASP A 30 26.32 -5.08 -2.08
C ASP A 30 26.27 -4.16 -0.84
N ILE A 31 26.49 -4.70 0.36
CA ILE A 31 26.40 -3.94 1.62
C ILE A 31 27.47 -2.84 1.77
N THR A 32 28.59 -2.98 1.06
CA THR A 32 29.73 -2.05 1.09
C THR A 32 29.51 -0.92 0.09
N THR A 33 29.02 -1.25 -1.11
CA THR A 33 28.85 -0.30 -2.22
C THR A 33 27.43 0.27 -2.35
N GLY A 34 26.47 -0.31 -1.64
CA GLY A 34 25.05 0.00 -1.72
C GLY A 34 24.31 -0.87 -2.75
N TYR A 35 23.00 -1.03 -2.55
CA TYR A 35 22.14 -1.75 -3.48
C TYR A 35 21.45 -0.80 -4.46
N VAL A 36 21.42 -1.18 -5.73
CA VAL A 36 20.59 -0.57 -6.77
C VAL A 36 19.46 -1.52 -7.11
N VAL A 37 18.23 -1.02 -7.04
CA VAL A 37 17.01 -1.79 -7.26
C VAL A 37 16.26 -1.16 -8.44
N THR A 38 15.99 -1.95 -9.47
CA THR A 38 15.26 -1.49 -10.66
C THR A 38 14.03 -2.34 -10.90
N LEU A 39 12.86 -1.71 -10.95
CA LEU A 39 11.59 -2.33 -11.34
C LEU A 39 11.03 -1.61 -12.57
N ARG A 40 10.69 -2.36 -13.61
CA ARG A 40 9.99 -1.82 -14.79
C ARG A 40 8.50 -2.00 -14.59
N VAL A 41 7.77 -0.89 -14.50
CA VAL A 41 6.32 -0.91 -14.29
C VAL A 41 5.62 -0.53 -15.59
N GLY A 42 4.82 -1.45 -16.12
CA GLY A 42 3.89 -1.15 -17.20
C GLY A 42 2.68 -0.41 -16.63
N ILE A 43 2.39 0.78 -17.15
CA ILE A 43 1.18 1.53 -16.80
C ILE A 43 0.28 1.65 -18.01
N ASP A 44 -1.03 1.48 -17.80
CA ASP A 44 -2.03 1.98 -18.74
C ASP A 44 -2.42 3.38 -18.29
N ALA A 45 -1.84 4.39 -18.95
CA ALA A 45 -2.11 5.80 -18.66
C ALA A 45 -3.54 6.25 -19.03
N THR A 46 -4.33 5.40 -19.67
CA THR A 46 -5.76 5.64 -19.93
C THR A 46 -6.67 5.12 -18.80
N THR A 47 -6.10 4.40 -17.84
CA THR A 47 -6.82 3.95 -16.63
C THR A 47 -7.41 5.16 -15.91
N GLN A 48 -8.74 5.21 -15.82
CA GLN A 48 -9.42 6.31 -15.13
C GLN A 48 -9.19 6.19 -13.62
N ALA A 49 -8.95 7.33 -12.97
CA ALA A 49 -8.97 7.37 -11.51
C ALA A 49 -10.35 6.90 -11.03
N ALA A 50 -10.37 5.93 -10.11
CA ALA A 50 -11.60 5.54 -9.45
C ALA A 50 -12.13 6.77 -8.70
N THR A 51 -13.35 7.19 -9.00
CA THR A 51 -14.03 8.30 -8.32
C THR A 51 -14.49 7.84 -6.95
N GLY A 52 -13.54 7.65 -6.03
CA GLY A 52 -13.79 7.41 -4.61
C GLY A 52 -14.38 6.04 -4.27
N MET A 53 -13.74 5.36 -3.32
CA MET A 53 -14.55 4.71 -2.29
C MET A 53 -15.33 5.87 -1.66
N SER A 54 -16.64 5.96 -1.90
CA SER A 54 -17.47 6.85 -1.10
C SER A 54 -17.24 6.44 0.35
N GLY A 55 -16.50 7.28 1.10
CA GLY A 55 -16.43 7.11 2.54
C GLY A 55 -17.87 7.02 3.06
N PRO A 56 -18.13 6.21 4.10
CA PRO A 56 -19.47 6.14 4.66
C PRO A 56 -19.96 7.58 4.93
N PRO A 57 -21.24 7.90 4.65
CA PRO A 57 -21.76 9.24 4.83
C PRO A 57 -21.37 9.74 6.22
N GLY A 58 -20.61 10.83 6.26
CA GLY A 58 -20.15 11.41 7.51
C GLY A 58 -21.35 11.66 8.41
N GLY A 59 -21.34 11.12 9.62
CA GLY A 59 -22.39 11.37 10.60
C GLY A 59 -22.49 12.86 10.89
N GLN A 60 -23.71 13.34 11.11
CA GLN A 60 -23.95 14.71 11.59
C GLN A 60 -23.04 14.98 12.80
N PRO A 61 -22.18 16.01 12.79
CA PRO A 61 -21.42 16.36 13.97
C PRO A 61 -22.39 16.72 15.11
N PRO A 62 -22.12 16.31 16.36
CA PRO A 62 -22.93 16.72 17.50
C PRO A 62 -23.00 18.24 17.57
N SER A 63 -24.19 18.81 17.80
CA SER A 63 -24.33 20.23 18.12
C SER A 63 -23.64 20.50 19.46
N GLY A 64 -22.37 20.91 19.41
CA GLY A 64 -21.63 21.32 20.60
C GLY A 64 -22.03 22.74 21.00
N ASP A 65 -22.54 22.91 22.22
CA ASP A 65 -22.70 24.23 22.83
C ASP A 65 -21.33 24.92 22.90
N ALA A 66 -21.29 26.20 22.51
CA ALA A 66 -20.08 27.01 22.38
C ALA A 66 -19.38 27.35 23.72
N ARG A 67 -19.04 26.37 24.56
CA ARG A 67 -18.25 26.56 25.79
C ARG A 67 -17.30 25.40 26.09
N GLY A 68 -16.00 25.67 25.97
CA GLY A 68 -14.88 24.90 26.56
C GLY A 68 -14.17 23.98 25.55
N ALA A 69 -12.87 24.04 25.30
CA ALA A 69 -11.76 24.61 26.06
C ALA A 69 -10.64 25.07 25.11
N THR A 70 -9.93 26.13 25.51
CA THR A 70 -8.67 26.56 24.89
C THR A 70 -7.57 25.52 25.17
N PRO A 71 -6.75 25.10 24.18
CA PRO A 71 -5.66 24.16 24.40
C PRO A 71 -4.58 24.73 25.33
N PRO A 72 -3.95 23.91 26.20
CA PRO A 72 -2.83 24.35 27.03
C PRO A 72 -1.58 24.63 26.18
N ALA A 73 -0.77 25.59 26.65
CA ALA A 73 0.48 26.03 26.03
C ALA A 73 1.59 24.96 26.08
#